data_AF-A0A453J3T9-F1
#
_entry.id   AF-A0A453J3T9-F1
#
_cell.length_a   1.000
_cell.length_b   1.000
_cell.length_c   1.000
_cell.angle_alpha   90.00
_cell.angle_beta   90.00
_cell.angle_gamma   90.00
#
_symmetry.space_group_name_H-M   'P 1'
#
loop_
_entity.id
_entity.type
_entity.pdbx_description
1 polymer ?
#
loop_
_entity_poly.entity_id
_entity_poly.type
_entity_poly.pdbx_seq_one_letter_code
_entity_poly.pdbx_strand_id
1 'polypeptide(L)'
;MKMNAPLEMHASEIYTRAMFDKFGDVVYESMQYKVEEVCKGETYLVRRYHPEKHEKWCRVVYRVEVDKLADKLRCECANFEHTGLLCCHSVKVPKKRQTFPSVRIP
;
A
#
# COMPACT_ATOMS: atom_id res chain seq x y z
N MET A 1 14.03 -8.92 -8.36
CA MET A 1 13.78 -7.59 -7.74
C MET A 1 15.04 -7.20 -6.96
N LYS A 2 15.60 -6.00 -7.14
CA LYS A 2 16.80 -5.55 -6.39
C LYS A 2 16.36 -4.92 -5.07
N MET A 3 16.79 -5.48 -3.95
CA MET A 3 16.30 -5.23 -2.60
C MET A 3 16.98 -4.00 -1.96
N ASN A 4 16.72 -2.81 -2.49
CA ASN A 4 17.47 -1.60 -2.11
C ASN A 4 16.64 -0.59 -1.30
N ALA A 5 15.32 -0.77 -1.20
CA ALA A 5 14.45 0.10 -0.42
C ALA A 5 14.12 -0.52 0.95
N PRO A 6 14.08 0.27 2.05
CA PRO A 6 13.72 -0.23 3.39
C PRO A 6 12.39 -1.00 3.43
N LEU A 7 11.42 -0.61 2.61
CA LEU A 7 10.14 -1.30 2.49
C LEU A 7 10.27 -2.71 1.89
N GLU A 8 11.08 -2.87 0.85
CA GLU A 8 11.28 -4.15 0.18
C GLU A 8 12.07 -5.13 1.06
N MET A 9 13.08 -4.64 1.80
CA MET A 9 13.80 -5.47 2.76
C MET A 9 12.87 -5.99 3.86
N HIS A 10 12.02 -5.13 4.41
CA HIS A 10 11.10 -5.55 5.45
C HIS A 10 10.01 -6.49 4.92
N ALA A 11 9.56 -6.27 3.67
CA ALA A 11 8.63 -7.18 3.01
C ALA A 11 9.24 -8.57 2.78
N SER A 12 10.54 -8.69 2.47
CA SER A 12 11.19 -9.99 2.25
C SER A 12 11.36 -10.82 3.52
N GLU A 13 11.38 -10.17 4.69
CA GLU A 13 11.41 -10.84 6.00
C GLU A 13 10.05 -11.40 6.41
N ILE A 14 8.95 -10.74 6.01
CA ILE A 14 7.59 -11.05 6.48
C ILE A 14 6.81 -11.88 5.46
N TYR A 15 7.02 -11.64 4.16
CA TYR A 15 6.30 -12.34 3.11
C TYR A 15 6.96 -13.64 2.71
N THR A 16 6.11 -14.64 2.42
CA THR A 16 6.55 -15.83 1.70
C THR A 16 7.15 -15.42 0.35
N ARG A 17 8.03 -16.25 -0.22
CA ARG A 17 8.65 -16.02 -1.54
C ARG A 17 7.63 -15.58 -2.60
N ALA A 18 6.51 -16.31 -2.70
CA ALA A 18 5.46 -16.03 -3.69
C ALA A 18 4.73 -14.71 -3.44
N MET A 19 4.53 -14.33 -2.18
CA MET A 19 3.93 -13.03 -1.82
C MET A 19 4.91 -11.88 -2.08
N PHE A 20 6.21 -12.10 -1.83
CA PHE A 20 7.25 -11.11 -2.11
C PHE A 20 7.38 -10.82 -3.60
N ASP A 21 7.30 -11.86 -4.46
CA ASP A 21 7.30 -11.67 -5.91
C ASP A 21 6.11 -10.80 -6.36
N LYS A 22 4.90 -11.09 -5.84
CA LYS A 22 3.71 -10.25 -6.08
C LYS A 22 3.82 -8.83 -5.52
N PHE A 23 4.56 -8.66 -4.42
CA PHE A 23 4.77 -7.35 -3.83
C PHE A 23 5.52 -6.41 -4.78
N GLY A 24 6.41 -6.94 -5.63
CA GLY A 24 7.04 -6.17 -6.70
C GLY A 24 6.06 -5.54 -7.67
N ASP A 25 5.05 -6.31 -8.08
CA ASP A 25 3.99 -5.83 -8.95
C ASP A 25 3.15 -4.74 -8.25
N VAL A 26 2.84 -4.95 -6.96
CA VAL A 26 2.14 -3.95 -6.14
C VAL A 26 2.92 -2.62 -6.06
N VAL A 27 4.23 -2.68 -5.85
CA VAL A 27 5.09 -1.49 -5.82
C VAL A 27 5.09 -0.80 -7.19
N TYR A 28 5.18 -1.54 -8.28
CA TYR A 28 5.11 -0.98 -9.63
C TYR A 28 3.75 -0.32 -9.91
N GLU A 29 2.65 -0.99 -9.56
CA GLU A 29 1.30 -0.44 -9.70
C GLU A 29 1.10 0.84 -8.88
N SER A 30 1.72 0.95 -7.71
CA SER A 30 1.63 2.14 -6.86
C SER A 30 2.13 3.41 -7.56
N MET A 31 3.02 3.27 -8.55
CA MET A 31 3.56 4.39 -9.34
C MET A 31 2.47 5.08 -10.17
N GLN A 32 1.35 4.41 -10.46
CA GLN A 32 0.21 4.95 -11.20
C GLN A 32 -0.69 5.86 -10.34
N TYR A 33 -0.33 6.10 -9.08
CA TYR A 33 -1.12 6.93 -8.18
C TYR A 33 -0.32 8.09 -7.60
N LYS A 34 -1.02 9.20 -7.34
CA LYS A 34 -0.59 10.33 -6.49
C LYS A 34 -1.25 10.27 -5.12
N VAL A 35 -0.61 10.86 -4.12
CA VAL A 35 -1.12 10.92 -2.74
C VAL A 35 -1.42 12.37 -2.38
N GLU A 36 -2.59 12.58 -1.80
CA GLU A 36 -3.02 13.84 -1.20
C GLU A 36 -3.23 13.61 0.29
N GLU A 37 -2.50 14.32 1.14
CA GLU A 37 -2.67 14.26 2.59
C GLU A 37 -3.86 15.14 3.00
N VAL A 38 -4.88 14.53 3.60
CA VAL A 38 -6.11 15.22 4.02
C VAL A 38 -6.10 15.49 5.52
N CYS A 39 -5.60 14.53 6.32
CA CYS A 39 -5.30 14.73 7.72
C CYS A 39 -3.85 14.34 7.99
N LYS A 40 -3.09 15.26 8.57
CA LYS A 40 -1.63 15.14 8.71
C LYS A 40 -1.24 13.87 9.49
N GLY A 41 -0.58 12.95 8.80
CA GLY A 41 -0.13 11.68 9.37
C GLY A 41 -1.24 10.66 9.64
N GLU A 42 -2.48 10.90 9.20
CA GLU A 42 -3.65 10.09 9.56
C GLU A 42 -4.44 9.64 8.34
N THR A 43 -4.79 10.55 7.45
CA THR A 43 -5.70 10.23 6.34
C THR A 43 -5.16 10.76 5.03
N TYR A 44 -5.10 9.86 4.07
CA TYR A 44 -4.57 10.11 2.73
C TYR A 44 -5.60 9.71 1.68
N LEU A 45 -5.70 10.50 0.62
CA LEU A 45 -6.42 10.15 -0.60
C LEU A 45 -5.41 9.80 -1.69
N VAL A 46 -5.51 8.57 -2.16
CA VAL A 46 -4.65 8.02 -3.21
C VAL A 46 -5.44 8.07 -4.52
N ARG A 47 -5.00 8.91 -5.45
CA ARG A 47 -5.69 9.17 -6.72
C ARG A 47 -4.90 8.65 -7.90
N ARG A 48 -5.56 7.97 -8.83
CA ARG A 48 -4.92 7.46 -10.05
C ARG A 48 -4.49 8.61 -10.97
N TYR A 49 -3.34 8.49 -11.61
CA TYR A 49 -2.95 9.34 -12.73
C TYR A 49 -3.77 8.99 -13.97
N HIS A 50 -4.11 9.99 -14.78
CA HIS A 50 -4.86 9.81 -16.02
C HIS A 50 -6.16 9.00 -15.88
N PRO A 51 -7.07 9.37 -14.95
CA PRO A 51 -8.34 8.67 -14.79
C PRO A 51 -9.18 8.64 -16.09
N GLU A 52 -8.97 9.60 -17.00
CA GLU A 52 -9.63 9.67 -18.31
C GLU A 52 -9.28 8.52 -19.26
N LYS A 53 -8.17 7.81 -19.02
CA LYS A 53 -7.77 6.64 -19.81
C LYS A 53 -8.47 5.35 -19.37
N HIS A 54 -9.29 5.42 -18.32
CA HIS A 54 -10.02 4.29 -17.76
C HIS A 54 -11.54 4.50 -17.90
N GLU A 55 -12.28 3.40 -17.79
CA GLU A 55 -13.73 3.43 -17.81
C GLU A 55 -14.29 4.30 -16.67
N LYS A 56 -15.41 4.99 -16.92
CA LYS A 56 -16.02 5.92 -15.94
C LYS A 56 -16.46 5.25 -14.64
N TRP A 57 -16.72 3.95 -14.68
CA TRP A 57 -17.11 3.16 -13.51
C TRP A 57 -15.91 2.68 -12.70
N CYS A 58 -14.67 2.80 -13.23
CA CYS A 58 -13.48 2.49 -12.47
C CYS A 58 -13.33 3.47 -11.31
N ARG A 59 -13.09 2.93 -10.11
CA ARG A 59 -12.74 3.75 -8.97
C ARG A 59 -11.34 4.33 -9.19
N VAL A 60 -11.22 5.65 -9.02
CA VAL A 60 -9.96 6.39 -9.26
C VAL A 60 -9.40 7.05 -8.01
N VAL A 61 -10.13 7.00 -6.89
CA VAL A 61 -9.71 7.53 -5.59
C VAL A 61 -9.92 6.49 -4.51
N TYR A 62 -8.89 6.31 -3.68
CA TYR A 62 -8.88 5.40 -2.55
C TYR A 62 -8.48 6.14 -1.26
N ARG A 63 -9.25 5.98 -0.20
CA ARG A 63 -8.90 6.45 1.15
C ARG A 63 -7.99 5.44 1.85
N VAL A 64 -6.89 5.96 2.40
CA VAL A 64 -5.95 5.22 3.22
C VAL A 64 -5.82 5.91 4.56
N GLU A 65 -6.05 5.16 5.62
CA GLU A 65 -6.03 5.60 7.01
C GLU A 65 -4.83 4.98 7.72
N VAL A 66 -4.15 5.80 8.51
CA VAL A 66 -3.01 5.44 9.34
C VAL A 66 -3.46 5.46 10.79
N ASP A 67 -3.48 4.28 11.39
CA ASP A 67 -3.64 4.15 12.83
C ASP A 67 -2.27 4.31 13.48
N LYS A 68 -2.03 5.46 14.12
CA LYS A 68 -0.77 5.77 14.80
C LYS A 68 -0.56 4.92 16.07
N LEU A 69 -1.64 4.51 16.74
CA LEU A 69 -1.58 3.73 17.98
C LEU A 69 -1.26 2.27 17.69
N ALA A 70 -1.92 1.69 16.68
CA ALA A 70 -1.69 0.31 16.25
C ALA A 70 -0.54 0.16 15.24
N ASP A 71 0.02 1.29 14.77
CA ASP A 71 0.95 1.38 13.63
C ASP A 71 0.46 0.63 12.37
N LYS A 72 -0.85 0.66 12.14
CA LYS A 72 -1.49 -0.02 11.01
C LYS A 72 -1.81 0.95 9.87
N LEU A 73 -1.80 0.42 8.66
CA LEU A 73 -2.27 1.08 7.45
C LEU A 73 -3.52 0.35 6.97
N ARG A 74 -4.63 1.07 6.83
CA ARG A 74 -5.90 0.53 6.34
C ARG A 74 -6.28 1.25 5.07
N CYS A 75 -6.39 0.50 3.98
CA CYS A 75 -6.97 1.04 2.76
C CYS A 75 -8.40 0.56 2.64
N GLU A 76 -9.30 1.43 2.17
CA GLU A 76 -10.69 1.07 1.95
C GLU A 76 -10.90 -0.02 0.89
N CYS A 77 -9.88 -0.38 0.11
CA CYS A 77 -9.94 -1.55 -0.77
C CYS A 77 -9.85 -2.90 -0.05
N ALA A 78 -9.49 -2.90 1.25
CA ALA A 78 -9.42 -4.09 2.11
C ALA A 78 -8.53 -5.25 1.59
N ASN A 79 -7.61 -4.99 0.66
CA ASN A 79 -6.79 -6.05 0.04
C ASN A 79 -5.96 -6.83 1.07
N PHE A 80 -5.46 -6.14 2.10
CA PHE A 80 -4.64 -6.78 3.14
C PHE A 80 -5.47 -7.74 3.98
N GLU A 81 -6.69 -7.36 4.36
CA GLU A 81 -7.62 -8.20 5.11
C GLU A 81 -8.03 -9.46 4.34
N HIS A 82 -8.09 -9.38 3.00
CA HIS A 82 -8.44 -10.52 2.15
C HIS A 82 -7.25 -11.40 1.76
N THR A 83 -6.06 -10.83 1.55
CA THR A 83 -4.93 -11.53 0.92
C THR A 83 -3.67 -11.59 1.78
N GLY A 84 -3.61 -10.82 2.87
CA GLY A 84 -2.38 -10.60 3.64
C GLY A 84 -1.34 -9.73 2.94
N LEU A 85 -1.59 -9.28 1.69
CA LEU A 85 -0.69 -8.46 0.91
C LEU A 85 -1.14 -6.99 0.94
N LEU A 86 -0.22 -6.05 1.19
CA LEU A 86 -0.55 -4.64 1.06
C LEU A 86 -1.00 -4.32 -0.38
N CYS A 87 -1.99 -3.44 -0.51
CA CYS A 87 -2.38 -2.91 -1.81
C CYS A 87 -1.42 -1.81 -2.29
N CYS A 88 -1.44 -1.54 -3.59
CA CYS A 88 -0.65 -0.49 -4.21
C CYS A 88 -0.99 0.91 -3.65
N HIS A 89 -2.21 1.10 -3.17
CA HIS A 89 -2.62 2.35 -2.52
C HIS A 89 -1.91 2.58 -1.19
N SER A 90 -1.87 1.56 -0.32
CA SER A 90 -1.18 1.63 0.97
C SER A 90 0.32 1.79 0.80
N VAL A 91 0.91 1.08 -0.16
CA VAL A 91 2.35 1.17 -0.49
C VAL A 91 2.73 2.59 -0.90
N LYS A 92 1.86 3.27 -1.66
CA LYS A 92 2.13 4.63 -2.15
C LYS A 92 2.19 5.68 -1.05
N VAL A 93 1.50 5.47 0.08
CA VAL A 93 1.44 6.45 1.17
C VAL A 93 2.80 6.53 1.88
N PRO A 94 3.48 7.70 1.86
CA PRO A 94 4.78 7.83 2.50
C PRO A 94 4.63 7.83 4.04
N LYS A 95 5.16 6.82 4.72
CA LYS A 95 5.50 6.90 6.16
C LYS A 95 7.01 7.10 6.30
N LYS A 96 7.42 7.87 7.33
CA LYS A 96 8.85 7.95 7.71
C LYS A 96 9.42 6.61 8.20
N ARG A 97 8.56 5.65 8.59
CA ARG A 97 8.85 4.23 8.83
C ARG A 97 7.61 3.42 8.43
N GLN A 98 7.68 2.62 7.37
CA GLN A 98 6.65 1.62 7.05
C GLN A 98 7.07 0.30 7.71
N THR A 99 6.52 0.03 8.87
CA THR A 99 6.57 -1.28 9.53
C THR A 99 5.28 -2.01 9.13
N PHE A 100 5.39 -3.21 8.55
CA PHE A 100 4.21 -4.03 8.34
C PHE A 100 3.74 -4.49 9.74
N PRO A 101 2.43 -4.61 9.99
CA PRO A 101 1.98 -5.22 11.22
C PRO A 101 2.64 -6.60 11.35
N SER A 102 3.23 -6.90 12.50
CA SER A 102 3.80 -8.21 12.82
C SER A 102 2.67 -9.23 12.96
N VAL A 103 2.02 -9.57 11.85
CA VAL A 103 1.03 -10.63 11.81
C VAL A 103 1.82 -11.93 11.80
N ARG A 104 1.80 -12.65 12.93
CA ARG A 104 2.15 -14.07 12.93
C ARG A 104 1.13 -14.75 12.04
N ILE A 105 1.52 -15.04 10.81
CA ILE A 105 0.82 -16.00 9.97
C ILE A 105 0.94 -17.34 10.71
N PRO A 106 -0.16 -18.08 10.97
CA PRO A 106 -0.09 -19.40 11.58
C PRO A 106 0.71 -20.39 10.73
#